data_AF-A0A6G8PVW6-F1
#
_entry.id   AF-A0A6G8PVW6-F1
#
_cell.length_a   1.000
_cell.length_b   1.000
_cell.length_c   1.000
_cell.angle_alpha   90.00
_cell.angle_beta   90.00
_cell.angle_gamma   90.00
#
_symmetry.space_group_name_H-M   'P 1'
#
loop_
_entity.id
_entity.type
_entity.pdbx_description
1 polymer ?
#
loop_
_entity_poly.entity_id
_entity_poly.type
_entity_poly.pdbx_seq_one_letter_code
_entity_poly.pdbx_strand_id
1 'polypeptide(L)'
;MHAKEVHHRVPRHLLTAYDRMTAHPELDGEGIGLALEFVERAMRYGVDDADSLTREELARRIESSRVELPRGEHREAHAADWREWGSWGGRTTLARYGRRYFHHLARRRWRQVSAAELARLRESCREVIAGKRGSYEAEGAA
;
A
#
# COMPACT_ATOMS: atom_id res chain seq x y z
N MET A 1 -18.22 -16.94 20.30
CA MET A 1 -17.09 -17.29 19.41
C MET A 1 -16.51 -16.01 18.82
N HIS A 2 -15.23 -15.72 19.05
CA HIS A 2 -14.56 -14.61 18.36
C HIS A 2 -14.42 -14.95 16.88
N ALA A 3 -14.72 -14.00 15.99
CA ALA A 3 -14.51 -14.20 14.56
C ALA A 3 -13.02 -14.50 14.29
N LYS A 4 -12.75 -15.57 13.53
CA LYS A 4 -11.41 -15.90 13.06
C LYS A 4 -11.14 -15.22 11.72
N GLU A 5 -9.92 -14.74 11.54
CA GLU A 5 -9.45 -14.11 10.33
C GLU A 5 -8.23 -14.87 9.80
N VAL A 6 -8.16 -14.99 8.48
CA VAL A 6 -7.01 -15.61 7.81
C VAL A 6 -5.86 -14.60 7.78
N HIS A 7 -4.72 -15.00 8.32
CA HIS A 7 -3.49 -14.22 8.33
C HIS A 7 -2.41 -14.97 7.56
N HIS A 8 -1.63 -14.26 6.75
CA HIS A 8 -0.43 -14.81 6.11
C HIS A 8 0.79 -14.25 6.84
N ARG A 9 1.57 -15.13 7.48
CA ARG A 9 2.79 -14.71 8.18
C ARG A 9 3.84 -14.16 7.21
N VAL A 10 3.87 -14.70 5.99
CA VAL A 10 4.61 -14.15 4.86
C VAL A 10 3.63 -13.30 4.03
N PRO A 11 3.79 -11.97 3.97
CA PRO A 11 2.76 -11.12 3.41
C PRO A 11 2.73 -11.13 1.88
N ARG A 12 1.52 -11.07 1.34
CA ARG A 12 1.26 -11.03 -0.12
C ARG A 12 1.93 -9.86 -0.85
N HIS A 13 2.21 -8.75 -0.17
CA HIS A 13 2.86 -7.60 -0.79
C HIS A 13 4.31 -7.90 -1.24
N LEU A 14 4.93 -8.99 -0.77
CA LEU A 14 6.24 -9.40 -1.25
C LEU A 14 6.22 -9.77 -2.73
N LEU A 15 5.09 -10.26 -3.26
CA LEU A 15 4.94 -10.48 -4.72
C LEU A 15 5.05 -9.18 -5.50
N THR A 16 4.43 -8.10 -5.02
CA THR A 16 4.58 -6.78 -5.67
C THR A 16 6.01 -6.27 -5.63
N ALA A 17 6.74 -6.51 -4.53
CA ALA A 17 8.14 -6.12 -4.43
C ALA A 17 9.03 -6.95 -5.37
N TYR A 18 8.80 -8.26 -5.44
CA TYR A 18 9.45 -9.17 -6.39
C TYR A 18 9.21 -8.72 -7.83
N ASP A 19 7.93 -8.50 -8.19
CA ASP A 19 7.53 -8.09 -9.54
C ASP A 19 8.22 -6.78 -9.96
N ARG A 20 8.34 -5.82 -9.04
CA ARG A 20 9.06 -4.55 -9.28
C ARG A 20 10.55 -4.76 -9.50
N MET A 21 11.20 -5.55 -8.65
CA MET A 21 12.61 -5.89 -8.78
C MET A 21 12.87 -6.56 -10.13
N THR A 22 12.09 -7.57 -10.51
CA THR A 22 12.29 -8.30 -11.77
C THR A 22 11.91 -7.52 -13.03
N ALA A 23 11.04 -6.52 -12.91
CA ALA A 23 10.66 -5.68 -14.03
C ALA A 23 11.75 -4.66 -14.41
N HIS A 24 12.75 -4.43 -13.55
CA HIS A 24 13.85 -3.51 -13.84
C HIS A 24 14.87 -4.20 -14.76
N PRO A 25 15.10 -3.70 -15.99
CA PRO A 25 15.91 -4.40 -16.99
C PRO A 25 17.42 -4.22 -16.84
N GLU A 26 17.87 -3.31 -15.97
CA GLU A 26 19.26 -2.85 -15.90
C GLU A 26 19.84 -3.12 -14.52
N LEU A 27 21.12 -3.48 -14.50
CA LEU A 27 21.90 -3.61 -13.26
C LEU A 27 22.52 -2.25 -12.91
N ASP A 28 21.66 -1.30 -12.58
CA ASP A 28 22.06 0.04 -12.14
C ASP A 28 21.78 0.24 -10.63
N GLY A 29 21.97 1.47 -10.14
CA GLY A 29 21.75 1.78 -8.72
C GLY A 29 20.28 1.62 -8.29
N GLU A 30 19.32 1.84 -9.18
CA GLU A 30 17.89 1.67 -8.90
C GLU A 30 17.54 0.18 -8.84
N GLY A 31 18.03 -0.62 -9.78
CA GLY A 31 17.90 -2.08 -9.79
C GLY A 31 18.48 -2.72 -8.53
N ILE A 32 19.68 -2.30 -8.11
CA ILE A 32 20.29 -2.74 -6.84
C ILE A 32 19.42 -2.33 -5.65
N GLY A 33 18.89 -1.10 -5.65
CA GLY A 33 18.00 -0.61 -4.59
C GLY A 33 16.73 -1.44 -4.45
N LEU A 34 16.07 -1.79 -5.56
CA LEU A 34 14.87 -2.63 -5.56
C LEU A 34 15.15 -4.06 -5.09
N ALA A 35 16.31 -4.62 -5.47
CA ALA A 35 16.72 -5.95 -5.02
C ALA A 35 16.98 -5.98 -3.52
N LEU A 36 17.71 -5.00 -2.98
CA LEU A 36 17.95 -4.87 -1.54
C LEU A 36 16.64 -4.64 -0.77
N GLU A 37 15.73 -3.81 -1.28
CA GLU A 37 14.41 -3.58 -0.69
C GLU A 37 13.58 -4.88 -0.62
N PHE A 38 13.64 -5.70 -1.67
CA PHE A 38 12.97 -7.01 -1.68
C PHE A 38 13.59 -7.97 -0.65
N VAL A 39 14.92 -8.14 -0.68
CA VAL A 39 15.64 -9.05 0.23
C VAL A 39 15.44 -8.66 1.70
N GLU A 40 15.61 -7.38 2.04
CA GLU A 40 15.40 -6.89 3.41
C GLU A 40 13.98 -7.20 3.91
N ARG A 41 12.97 -6.97 3.06
CA ARG A 41 11.59 -7.30 3.40
C ARG A 41 11.38 -8.81 3.53
N ALA A 42 11.92 -9.61 2.62
CA ALA A 42 11.78 -11.06 2.66
C ALA A 42 12.37 -11.64 3.97
N MET A 43 13.57 -11.21 4.34
CA MET A 43 14.23 -11.61 5.60
C MET A 43 13.43 -11.19 6.83
N ARG A 44 12.81 -9.99 6.82
CA ARG A 44 11.93 -9.53 7.90
C ARG A 44 10.78 -10.49 8.19
N TYR A 45 10.32 -11.23 7.18
CA TYR A 45 9.25 -12.23 7.29
C TYR A 45 9.75 -13.69 7.30
N GLY A 46 11.05 -13.90 7.55
CA GLY A 46 11.64 -15.24 7.68
C GLY A 46 11.82 -15.98 6.35
N VAL A 47 11.97 -15.25 5.24
CA VAL A 47 12.33 -15.82 3.93
C VAL A 47 13.82 -15.53 3.70
N ASP A 48 14.66 -16.45 4.16
CA ASP A 48 16.13 -16.24 4.24
C ASP A 48 16.88 -16.50 2.93
N ASP A 49 16.29 -17.25 2.01
CA ASP A 49 16.82 -17.60 0.69
C ASP A 49 16.18 -16.76 -0.43
N ALA A 50 15.93 -15.48 -0.13
CA ALA A 50 15.25 -14.55 -1.03
C ALA A 50 16.02 -14.29 -2.34
N ASP A 51 17.33 -14.48 -2.35
CA ASP A 51 18.24 -14.26 -3.49
C ASP A 51 18.08 -15.31 -4.60
N SER A 52 17.65 -16.52 -4.26
CA SER A 52 17.48 -17.66 -5.16
C SER A 52 16.01 -18.03 -5.38
N LEU A 53 15.09 -17.26 -4.80
CA LEU A 53 13.67 -17.53 -4.79
C LEU A 53 13.02 -17.21 -6.15
N THR A 54 12.27 -18.17 -6.71
CA THR A 54 11.37 -17.89 -7.83
C THR A 54 10.07 -17.22 -7.36
N ARG A 55 9.39 -16.54 -8.28
CA ARG A 55 8.07 -15.95 -8.03
C ARG A 55 7.05 -17.00 -7.56
N GLU A 56 7.06 -18.18 -8.17
CA GLU A 56 6.17 -19.29 -7.86
C GLU A 56 6.46 -19.88 -6.47
N GLU A 57 7.73 -19.98 -6.09
CA GLU A 57 8.13 -20.38 -4.73
C GLU A 57 7.68 -19.37 -3.69
N LEU A 58 7.85 -18.07 -3.96
CA LEU A 58 7.34 -17.01 -3.11
C LEU A 58 5.82 -17.12 -2.92
N ALA A 59 5.07 -17.31 -4.00
CA ALA A 59 3.62 -17.48 -3.95
C ALA A 59 3.21 -18.71 -3.12
N ARG A 60 3.91 -19.85 -3.29
CA ARG A 60 3.67 -21.06 -2.50
C ARG A 60 3.97 -20.84 -1.02
N ARG A 61 5.07 -20.15 -0.68
CA ARG A 61 5.42 -19.82 0.71
C ARG A 61 4.35 -18.94 1.36
N ILE A 62 3.92 -17.90 0.67
CA ILE A 62 2.84 -17.03 1.13
C ILE A 62 1.58 -17.84 1.46
N GLU A 63 1.15 -18.72 0.55
CA GLU A 63 -0.04 -19.53 0.79
C GLU A 63 0.16 -20.54 1.92
N SER A 64 1.33 -21.19 2.00
CA SER A 64 1.65 -22.12 3.10
C SER A 64 1.77 -21.44 4.46
N SER A 65 2.08 -20.13 4.49
CA SER A 65 2.20 -19.33 5.72
C SER A 65 0.85 -18.92 6.33
N ARG A 66 -0.25 -19.41 5.74
CA ARG A 66 -1.61 -19.12 6.15
C ARG A 66 -1.90 -19.73 7.52
N VAL A 67 -2.38 -18.91 8.44
CA VAL A 67 -2.86 -19.30 9.76
C VAL A 67 -4.22 -18.66 10.04
N GLU A 68 -5.04 -19.30 10.86
CA GLU A 68 -6.26 -18.68 11.38
C GLU A 68 -5.97 -18.07 12.75
N LEU A 69 -6.19 -16.76 12.88
CA LEU A 69 -6.04 -16.05 14.14
C LEU A 69 -7.39 -15.51 14.61
N PRO A 70 -7.65 -15.47 15.92
CA PRO A 70 -8.70 -14.63 16.46
C PRO A 70 -8.50 -13.18 15.99
N ARG A 71 -9.60 -12.49 15.66
CA ARG A 71 -9.56 -11.10 15.18
C ARG A 71 -8.77 -10.13 16.07
N GLY A 72 -8.73 -10.36 17.38
CA GLY A 72 -7.92 -9.57 18.32
C GLY A 72 -6.43 -9.72 18.03
N GLU A 73 -5.94 -10.94 18.08
CA GLU A 73 -4.55 -11.31 17.78
C GLU A 73 -4.14 -10.89 16.36
N HIS A 74 -5.04 -11.06 15.37
CA HIS A 74 -4.76 -10.63 14.01
C HIS A 74 -4.51 -9.11 13.90
N ARG A 75 -5.27 -8.30 14.66
CA ARG A 75 -5.08 -6.84 14.68
C ARG A 75 -3.80 -6.44 15.41
N GLU A 76 -3.46 -7.15 16.49
CA GLU A 76 -2.23 -6.93 17.25
C GLU A 76 -1.00 -7.29 16.43
N ALA A 77 -1.03 -8.41 15.70
CA ALA A 77 0.03 -8.82 14.78
C ALA A 77 0.34 -7.73 13.76
N HIS A 78 -0.69 -7.04 13.27
CA HIS A 78 -0.53 -5.95 12.31
C HIS A 78 -0.31 -4.58 12.94
N ALA A 79 -0.32 -4.42 14.27
CA ALA A 79 -0.28 -3.13 14.97
C ALA A 79 0.82 -2.18 14.45
N ALA A 80 2.02 -2.71 14.21
CA ALA A 80 3.14 -1.96 13.64
C ALA A 80 2.94 -1.60 12.15
N ASP A 81 2.30 -2.48 11.38
CA ASP A 81 2.06 -2.35 9.95
C ASP A 81 1.01 -1.28 9.61
N TRP A 82 0.09 -0.96 10.52
CA TRP A 82 -0.96 0.04 10.29
C TRP A 82 -0.38 1.39 9.86
N ARG A 83 0.80 1.75 10.36
CA ARG A 83 1.49 2.99 9.98
C ARG A 83 1.96 2.91 8.52
N GLU A 84 2.57 1.80 8.13
CA GLU A 84 3.08 1.58 6.78
C GLU A 84 1.94 1.44 5.77
N TRP A 85 0.93 0.60 6.05
CA TRP A 85 -0.27 0.44 5.22
C TRP A 85 -1.09 1.74 5.15
N GLY A 86 -1.22 2.43 6.28
CA GLY A 86 -1.84 3.74 6.36
C GLY A 86 -1.09 4.78 5.53
N SER A 87 0.24 4.68 5.42
CA SER A 87 1.05 5.52 4.55
C SER A 87 0.84 5.20 3.08
N TRP A 88 0.71 3.92 2.69
CA TRP A 88 0.48 3.52 1.30
C TRP A 88 -0.90 3.96 0.81
N GLY A 89 -1.96 3.57 1.51
CA GLY A 89 -3.32 4.00 1.18
C GLY A 89 -3.51 5.51 1.36
N GLY A 90 -2.82 6.10 2.32
CA GLY A 90 -2.86 7.53 2.58
C GLY A 90 -2.19 8.37 1.50
N ARG A 91 -1.01 7.97 1.01
CA ARG A 91 -0.30 8.64 -0.07
C ARG A 91 -1.08 8.61 -1.38
N THR A 92 -1.64 7.46 -1.76
CA THR A 92 -2.47 7.36 -2.98
C THR A 92 -3.73 8.23 -2.87
N THR A 93 -4.39 8.22 -1.72
CA THR A 93 -5.57 9.06 -1.48
C THR A 93 -5.20 10.55 -1.49
N LEU A 94 -4.08 10.90 -0.86
CA LEU A 94 -3.55 12.25 -0.82
C LEU A 94 -3.18 12.77 -2.21
N ALA A 95 -2.52 11.96 -3.04
CA ALA A 95 -2.19 12.31 -4.42
C ALA A 95 -3.46 12.52 -5.27
N ARG A 96 -4.46 11.65 -5.10
CA ARG A 96 -5.68 11.68 -5.91
C ARG A 96 -6.62 12.83 -5.58
N TYR A 97 -6.73 13.22 -4.31
CA TYR A 97 -7.75 14.17 -3.85
C TYR A 97 -7.19 15.38 -3.08
N GLY A 98 -5.87 15.44 -2.86
CA GLY A 98 -5.20 16.53 -2.17
C GLY A 98 -5.36 16.51 -0.64
N ARG A 99 -4.59 17.40 0.02
CA ARG A 99 -4.50 17.50 1.49
C ARG A 99 -5.87 17.75 2.16
N ARG A 100 -6.72 18.58 1.55
CA ARG A 100 -8.03 18.96 2.10
C ARG A 100 -8.95 17.76 2.26
N TYR A 101 -9.07 16.94 1.21
CA TYR A 101 -9.84 15.70 1.26
C TYR A 101 -9.23 14.72 2.27
N PHE A 102 -7.91 14.53 2.24
CA PHE A 102 -7.23 13.59 3.13
C PHE A 102 -7.47 13.90 4.62
N HIS A 103 -7.43 15.19 5.00
CA HIS A 103 -7.75 15.64 6.35
C HIS A 103 -9.21 15.34 6.75
N HIS A 104 -10.18 15.59 5.87
CA HIS A 104 -11.59 15.26 6.15
C HIS A 104 -11.87 13.75 6.18
N LEU A 105 -11.16 12.96 5.38
CA LEU A 105 -11.23 11.51 5.46
C LEU A 105 -10.77 11.01 6.84
N ALA A 106 -9.70 11.58 7.40
CA ALA A 106 -9.24 11.26 8.75
C ALA A 106 -10.32 11.61 9.80
N ARG A 107 -10.90 12.81 9.74
CA ARG A 107 -12.00 13.23 10.64
C ARG A 107 -13.24 12.33 10.51
N ARG A 108 -13.58 11.89 9.30
CA ARG A 108 -14.67 10.92 9.04
C ARG A 108 -14.42 9.56 9.69
N ARG A 109 -13.17 9.07 9.70
CA ARG A 109 -12.80 7.81 10.39
C ARG A 109 -13.05 7.91 11.89
N TRP A 110 -12.84 9.09 12.47
CA TRP A 110 -13.17 9.41 13.86
C TRP A 110 -14.62 9.88 14.08
N ARG A 111 -15.52 9.68 13.10
CA ARG A 111 -16.95 10.04 13.16
C ARG A 111 -17.23 11.54 13.43
N GLN A 112 -16.28 12.43 13.17
CA GLN A 112 -16.42 13.88 13.35
C GLN A 112 -17.03 14.60 12.14
N VAL A 113 -17.19 13.89 11.02
CA VAL A 113 -17.75 14.38 9.76
C VAL A 113 -18.69 13.29 9.23
N SER A 114 -19.81 13.66 8.62
CA SER A 114 -20.75 12.72 8.01
C SER A 114 -20.23 12.15 6.68
N ALA A 115 -20.82 11.04 6.24
CA ALA A 115 -20.50 10.48 4.92
C ALA A 115 -20.90 11.43 3.78
N ALA A 116 -22.03 12.14 3.92
CA ALA A 116 -22.52 13.09 2.93
C ALA A 116 -21.58 14.31 2.77
N GLU A 117 -21.06 14.83 3.88
CA GLU A 117 -20.09 15.93 3.85
C GLU A 117 -18.77 15.52 3.17
N LEU A 118 -18.25 14.33 3.48
CA LEU A 118 -17.05 13.82 2.80
C LEU A 118 -17.28 13.60 1.30
N ALA A 119 -18.47 13.14 0.90
CA ALA A 119 -18.82 12.94 -0.50
C ALA A 119 -18.87 14.25 -1.28
N ARG A 120 -19.49 15.31 -0.71
CA ARG A 120 -19.49 16.65 -1.30
C ARG A 120 -18.07 17.20 -1.48
N LEU A 121 -17.22 17.03 -0.47
CA LEU A 121 -15.83 17.47 -0.58
C LEU A 121 -15.04 16.69 -1.63
N ARG A 122 -15.29 15.38 -1.77
CA ARG A 122 -14.65 14.56 -2.81
C ARG A 122 -14.89 15.12 -4.20
N GLU A 123 -16.12 15.59 -4.47
CA GLU A 123 -16.50 16.12 -5.77
C GLU A 123 -15.81 17.45 -6.06
N SER A 124 -15.89 18.39 -5.10
CA SER A 124 -15.20 19.67 -5.19
C SER A 124 -13.68 19.51 -5.37
N CYS A 125 -13.05 18.55 -4.69
CA CYS A 125 -11.61 18.29 -4.87
C CYS A 125 -11.27 17.69 -6.24
N ARG A 126 -12.18 16.92 -6.86
CA ARG A 126 -11.97 16.38 -8.22
C ARG A 126 -12.03 17.47 -9.27
N GLU A 127 -12.99 18.39 -9.18
CA GLU A 127 -13.14 19.53 -10.08
C GLU A 127 -11.91 20.45 -10.05
N VAL A 128 -11.40 20.76 -8.86
CA VAL A 128 -10.20 21.62 -8.69
C VAL A 128 -8.95 20.97 -9.30
N ILE A 129 -8.76 19.66 -9.14
CA ILE A 129 -7.61 18.95 -9.71
C ILE A 129 -7.73 18.80 -11.23
N ALA A 130 -8.95 18.63 -11.75
CA ALA A 130 -9.21 18.62 -13.19
C ALA A 130 -8.94 20.00 -13.82
N GLY A 131 -9.43 21.08 -13.20
CA GLY A 131 -9.19 22.45 -13.66
C GLY A 131 -7.71 22.85 -13.65
N LYS A 132 -6.94 22.43 -12.63
CA LYS A 132 -5.48 22.65 -12.60
C LYS A 132 -4.74 21.89 -13.70
N ARG A 133 -5.16 20.68 -14.07
CA ARG A 133 -4.54 19.94 -15.17
C ARG A 133 -4.81 20.60 -16.52
N GLY A 134 -6.04 21.08 -16.74
CA GLY A 134 -6.38 21.83 -17.96
C GLY A 134 -5.62 23.15 -18.11
N SER A 135 -5.28 23.84 -17.01
CA SER A 135 -4.50 25.09 -17.09
C SER A 135 -3.02 24.85 -17.44
N TYR A 136 -2.40 23.77 -16.94
CA TYR A 136 -1.01 23.44 -17.29
C TYR A 136 -0.85 22.94 -18.73
N GLU A 137 -1.84 22.24 -19.30
CA GLU A 137 -1.82 21.82 -20.70
C GLU A 137 -2.04 22.99 -21.67
N ALA A 138 -2.79 24.02 -21.25
CA ALA A 138 -3.00 25.23 -22.05
C ALA A 138 -1.77 26.17 -22.06
N GLU A 139 -1.01 26.23 -20.96
CA GLU A 139 0.20 27.06 -20.84
C GLU A 139 1.45 26.40 -21.48
N GLY A 140 1.47 25.08 -21.65
CA GLY A 140 2.58 24.34 -22.27
C GLY A 140 2.49 24.17 -23.79
N ALA A 141 1.43 24.66 -24.42
CA ALA A 141 1.16 24.55 -25.86
C ALA A 141 1.26 25.89 -26.62
N ALA A 142 1.76 26.94 -25.96
CA ALA A 142 1.93 28.29 -26.51
C ALA A 142 3.39 28.61 -26.83
#